data_AF-A0A9X5XKV8-F1
#
_entry.id   AF-A0A9X5XKV8-F1
#
_cell.length_a   1.000
_cell.length_b   1.000
_cell.length_c   1.000
_cell.angle_alpha   90.00
_cell.angle_beta   90.00
_cell.angle_gamma   90.00
#
_symmetry.space_group_name_H-M   'P 1'
#
loop_
_entity.id
_entity.type
_entity.pdbx_description
1 polymer ?
#
loop_
_entity_poly.entity_id
_entity_poly.type
_entity_poly.pdbx_seq_one_letter_code
_entity_poly.pdbx_strand_id
1 'polypeptide(L)'
;LGWTAAEAVGRRGFAGWAVRTADAEEVEARLLSAMEAPGRQVHEFALLTKDGGRVLVRTQSAAVRGADGKPAGVYCAFSEVHAQIDLERSIALSEALFEDASWGVVLVDADLRPAVVNAHAARALGIGRTAVLGRPLGELLSQGVEELEGALTHVLAEGAPPAPAEMWVSVRSAEGEKRRCWRSGFLRLASPLAEEPVPLGVGWLFQDVTEAKHTEQEAALLRFRANQLHRAARAAAECEDAGEAATVHLDFA
;
A
#
# COMPACT_ATOMS: atom_id res chain seq x y z
N LEU A 1 -9.14 19.51 -23.54
CA LEU A 1 -9.18 19.33 -25.01
C LEU A 1 -8.16 20.21 -25.77
N GLY A 2 -7.64 21.31 -25.21
CA GLY A 2 -6.59 22.11 -25.86
C GLY A 2 -7.10 23.20 -26.84
N TRP A 3 -8.42 23.33 -27.01
CA TRP A 3 -9.05 24.43 -27.75
C TRP A 3 -9.22 25.66 -26.85
N THR A 4 -8.89 26.85 -27.35
CA THR A 4 -9.21 28.10 -26.65
C THR A 4 -10.67 28.50 -26.87
N ALA A 5 -11.21 29.36 -26.00
CA ALA A 5 -12.59 29.84 -26.13
C ALA A 5 -12.84 30.54 -27.48
N ALA A 6 -11.90 31.36 -27.96
CA ALA A 6 -11.99 32.05 -29.25
C ALA A 6 -12.02 31.07 -30.44
N GLU A 7 -11.37 29.91 -30.30
CA GLU A 7 -11.37 28.87 -31.34
C GLU A 7 -12.66 28.02 -31.32
N ALA A 8 -13.27 27.82 -30.16
CA ALA A 8 -14.38 26.89 -29.98
C ALA A 8 -15.76 27.56 -30.08
N VAL A 9 -15.92 28.79 -29.58
CA VAL A 9 -17.21 29.48 -29.54
C VAL A 9 -17.65 29.91 -30.94
N GLY A 10 -18.91 29.67 -31.29
CA GLY A 10 -19.49 30.05 -32.59
C GLY A 10 -19.32 29.01 -33.70
N ARG A 11 -18.59 27.92 -33.46
CA ARG A 11 -18.54 26.78 -34.39
C ARG A 11 -19.89 26.08 -34.47
N ARG A 12 -20.23 25.59 -35.67
CA ARG A 12 -21.43 24.77 -35.90
C ARG A 12 -21.07 23.30 -35.83
N GLY A 13 -21.81 22.55 -35.02
CA GLY A 13 -21.63 21.11 -34.84
C GLY A 13 -20.26 20.74 -34.26
N PHE A 14 -19.99 19.42 -34.19
CA PHE A 14 -18.77 18.87 -33.59
C PHE A 14 -17.81 18.21 -34.61
N ALA A 15 -18.28 18.01 -35.85
CA ALA A 15 -17.58 17.24 -36.87
C ALA A 15 -16.20 17.80 -37.21
N GLY A 16 -15.17 16.95 -37.15
CA GLY A 16 -13.82 17.25 -37.61
C GLY A 16 -13.01 18.16 -36.68
N TRP A 17 -13.53 18.53 -35.50
CA TRP A 17 -12.77 19.31 -34.52
C TRP A 17 -12.98 18.84 -33.08
N ALA A 18 -14.23 18.63 -32.64
CA ALA A 18 -14.53 18.16 -31.29
C ALA A 18 -14.84 16.66 -31.27
N VAL A 19 -15.35 16.11 -32.39
CA VAL A 19 -15.71 14.70 -32.57
C VAL A 19 -15.32 14.27 -33.99
N ARG A 20 -15.03 12.98 -34.22
CA ARG A 20 -14.82 12.46 -35.58
C ARG A 20 -16.06 12.69 -36.43
N THR A 21 -15.89 13.03 -37.70
CA THR A 21 -17.01 13.27 -38.62
C THR A 21 -18.02 12.13 -38.64
N ALA A 22 -17.56 10.88 -38.55
CA ALA A 22 -18.42 9.70 -38.52
C ALA A 22 -19.30 9.58 -37.26
N ASP A 23 -18.85 10.11 -36.12
CA ASP A 23 -19.56 10.00 -34.84
C ASP A 23 -20.38 11.28 -34.55
N ALA A 24 -20.18 12.36 -35.32
CA ALA A 24 -20.68 13.69 -35.00
C ALA A 24 -22.22 13.79 -34.97
N GLU A 25 -22.90 13.14 -35.92
CA GLU A 25 -24.35 13.14 -36.02
C GLU A 25 -25.00 12.42 -34.82
N GLU A 26 -24.46 11.26 -34.44
CA GLU A 26 -24.93 10.49 -33.27
C GLU A 26 -24.73 11.27 -31.97
N VAL A 27 -23.56 11.90 -31.81
CA VAL A 27 -23.25 12.71 -30.62
C VAL A 27 -24.15 13.93 -30.54
N GLU A 28 -24.35 14.65 -31.64
CA GLU A 28 -25.23 15.82 -31.70
C GLU A 28 -26.69 15.44 -31.38
N ALA A 29 -27.21 14.37 -31.99
CA ALA A 29 -28.56 13.88 -31.72
C ALA A 29 -28.75 13.50 -30.24
N ARG A 30 -27.79 12.80 -29.64
CA ARG A 30 -27.84 12.43 -28.20
C ARG A 30 -27.82 13.65 -27.29
N LEU A 31 -26.98 14.65 -27.58
CA LEU A 31 -26.94 15.87 -26.78
C LEU A 31 -28.24 16.67 -26.91
N LEU A 32 -28.79 16.80 -28.11
CA LEU A 32 -30.04 17.52 -28.37
C LEU A 32 -31.27 16.83 -27.78
N SER A 33 -31.25 15.51 -27.61
CA SER A 33 -32.34 14.76 -26.94
C SER A 33 -32.63 15.27 -25.51
N ALA A 34 -31.64 15.89 -24.85
CA ALA A 34 -31.81 16.50 -23.53
C ALA A 34 -32.82 17.67 -23.53
N MET A 35 -33.16 18.25 -24.68
CA MET A 35 -34.19 19.30 -24.80
C MET A 35 -35.60 18.76 -24.53
N GLU A 36 -35.83 17.47 -24.84
CA GLU A 36 -37.14 16.82 -24.75
C GLU A 36 -37.25 15.92 -23.51
N ALA A 37 -36.11 15.45 -22.98
CA ALA A 37 -36.07 14.59 -21.81
C ALA A 37 -36.25 15.35 -20.49
N PRO A 38 -37.00 14.82 -19.50
CA PRO A 38 -37.07 15.40 -18.17
C PRO A 38 -35.76 15.18 -17.40
N GLY A 39 -35.25 16.23 -16.76
CA GLY A 39 -34.07 16.16 -15.89
C GLY A 39 -32.73 16.12 -16.64
N ARG A 40 -31.66 15.83 -15.89
CA ARG A 40 -30.29 15.83 -16.41
C ARG A 40 -29.96 14.50 -17.09
N GLN A 41 -29.45 14.57 -18.32
CA GLN A 41 -29.00 13.40 -19.07
C GLN A 41 -27.50 13.17 -18.89
N VAL A 42 -27.06 11.92 -18.91
CA VAL A 42 -25.64 11.53 -18.76
C VAL A 42 -25.25 10.61 -19.90
N HIS A 43 -24.20 10.98 -20.62
CA HIS A 43 -23.66 10.22 -21.75
C HIS A 43 -22.13 10.19 -21.72
N GLU A 44 -21.53 9.25 -22.42
CA GLU A 44 -20.08 9.17 -22.60
C GLU A 44 -19.74 9.31 -24.08
N PHE A 45 -18.77 10.18 -24.39
CA PHE A 45 -18.35 10.48 -25.75
C PHE A 45 -16.84 10.53 -25.85
N ALA A 46 -16.28 10.12 -26.99
CA ALA A 46 -14.88 10.35 -27.29
C ALA A 46 -14.72 11.69 -28.01
N LEU A 47 -14.13 12.67 -27.34
CA LEU A 47 -13.82 13.97 -27.93
C LEU A 47 -12.38 14.01 -28.47
N LEU A 48 -12.16 14.83 -29.49
CA LEU A 48 -10.87 15.10 -30.10
C LEU A 48 -10.16 16.25 -29.36
N THR A 49 -8.88 16.05 -29.07
CA THR A 49 -8.01 17.15 -28.64
C THR A 49 -7.48 17.91 -29.84
N LYS A 50 -7.05 19.15 -29.63
CA LYS A 50 -6.45 20.00 -30.67
C LYS A 50 -5.25 19.33 -31.36
N ASP A 51 -4.49 18.54 -30.62
CA ASP A 51 -3.31 17.82 -31.12
C ASP A 51 -3.64 16.46 -31.76
N GLY A 52 -4.93 16.18 -32.00
CA GLY A 52 -5.39 14.95 -32.67
C GLY A 52 -5.56 13.73 -31.77
N GLY A 53 -5.32 13.88 -30.46
CA GLY A 53 -5.60 12.86 -29.46
C GLY A 53 -7.10 12.66 -29.23
N ARG A 54 -7.46 11.58 -28.52
CA ARG A 54 -8.84 11.26 -28.15
C ARG A 54 -8.96 11.17 -26.63
N VAL A 55 -9.97 11.84 -26.07
CA VAL A 55 -10.29 11.78 -24.63
C VAL A 55 -11.72 11.34 -24.47
N LEU A 56 -11.94 10.27 -23.69
CA LEU A 56 -13.28 9.87 -23.29
C LEU A 56 -13.78 10.81 -22.20
N VAL A 57 -14.91 11.47 -22.44
CA VAL A 57 -15.55 12.41 -21.51
C VAL A 57 -16.94 11.92 -21.14
N ARG A 58 -17.30 12.10 -19.88
CA ARG A 58 -18.66 12.01 -19.38
C ARG A 58 -19.30 13.38 -19.55
N THR A 59 -20.37 13.43 -20.29
CA THR A 59 -21.17 14.64 -20.51
C THR A 59 -22.43 14.58 -19.69
N GLN A 60 -22.72 15.64 -18.97
CA GLN A 60 -24.00 15.84 -18.30
C GLN A 60 -24.74 16.99 -18.97
N SER A 61 -25.91 16.71 -19.54
CA SER A 61 -26.67 17.62 -20.40
C SER A 61 -28.02 18.03 -19.78
N ALA A 62 -28.21 19.34 -19.63
CA ALA A 62 -29.38 20.12 -19.23
C ALA A 62 -30.16 20.77 -20.39
N ALA A 63 -31.49 20.67 -20.50
CA ALA A 63 -32.25 21.63 -21.31
C ALA A 63 -32.11 23.05 -20.72
N VAL A 64 -31.74 24.02 -21.56
CA VAL A 64 -31.81 25.45 -21.22
C VAL A 64 -33.12 25.99 -21.79
N ARG A 65 -33.98 26.54 -20.93
CA ARG A 65 -35.30 27.06 -21.33
C ARG A 65 -35.25 28.56 -21.54
N GLY A 66 -35.92 29.04 -22.58
CA GLY A 66 -36.14 30.46 -22.85
C GLY A 66 -37.16 31.07 -21.88
N ALA A 67 -37.35 32.39 -21.97
CA ALA A 67 -38.32 33.12 -21.15
C ALA A 67 -39.78 32.67 -21.37
N ASP A 68 -40.06 32.00 -22.50
CA ASP A 68 -41.36 31.41 -22.85
C ASP A 68 -41.53 29.96 -22.35
N GLY A 69 -40.55 29.43 -21.60
CA GLY A 69 -40.55 28.07 -21.08
C GLY A 69 -40.19 26.98 -22.10
N LYS A 70 -39.98 27.34 -23.38
CA LYS A 70 -39.60 26.39 -24.42
C LYS A 70 -38.10 26.12 -24.38
N PRO A 71 -37.64 24.90 -24.75
CA PRO A 71 -36.22 24.62 -24.86
C PRO A 71 -35.55 25.53 -25.88
N ALA A 72 -34.60 26.35 -25.43
CA ALA A 72 -33.81 27.26 -26.26
C ALA A 72 -32.43 26.69 -26.61
N GLY A 73 -31.99 25.64 -25.89
CA GLY A 73 -30.74 24.94 -26.17
C GLY A 73 -30.41 23.89 -25.12
N VAL A 74 -29.16 23.40 -25.14
CA VAL A 74 -28.63 22.41 -24.20
C VAL A 74 -27.36 22.94 -23.55
N TYR A 75 -27.30 22.85 -22.23
CA TYR A 75 -26.08 23.05 -21.47
C TYR A 75 -25.40 21.70 -21.23
N CYS A 76 -24.12 21.59 -21.58
CA CYS A 76 -23.33 20.37 -21.42
C CYS A 76 -22.12 20.65 -20.52
N ALA A 77 -22.00 19.91 -19.42
CA ALA A 77 -20.77 19.86 -18.63
C ALA A 77 -20.01 18.58 -18.98
N PHE A 78 -18.73 18.70 -19.29
CA PHE A 78 -17.86 17.59 -19.67
C PHE A 78 -16.82 17.35 -18.58
N SER A 79 -16.70 16.12 -18.10
CA SER A 79 -15.64 15.67 -17.19
C SER A 79 -14.90 14.50 -17.82
N GLU A 80 -13.59 14.42 -17.65
CA GLU A 80 -12.80 13.29 -18.14
C GLU A 80 -13.16 12.00 -17.38
N VAL A 81 -13.37 10.89 -18.12
CA VAL A 81 -13.80 9.61 -17.52
C VAL A 81 -12.67 8.92 -16.77
N HIS A 82 -11.42 9.08 -17.22
CA HIS A 82 -10.27 8.34 -16.71
C HIS A 82 -9.88 8.74 -15.29
N ALA A 83 -10.00 10.01 -14.89
CA ALA A 83 -9.61 10.45 -13.54
C ALA A 83 -10.43 9.79 -12.43
N GLN A 84 -11.74 9.56 -12.65
CA GLN A 84 -12.59 8.91 -11.67
C GLN A 84 -12.32 7.39 -11.63
N ILE A 85 -12.24 6.74 -12.78
CA ILE A 85 -12.01 5.28 -12.85
C ILE A 85 -10.62 4.93 -12.36
N ASP A 86 -9.60 5.73 -12.65
CA ASP A 86 -8.24 5.46 -12.20
C ASP A 86 -8.09 5.69 -10.69
N LEU A 87 -8.82 6.67 -10.12
CA LEU A 87 -8.93 6.83 -8.67
C LEU A 87 -9.63 5.63 -8.02
N GLU A 88 -10.80 5.21 -8.56
CA GLU A 88 -11.53 4.04 -8.07
C GLU A 88 -10.67 2.77 -8.15
N ARG A 89 -9.95 2.57 -9.26
CA ARG A 89 -8.99 1.46 -9.43
C ARG A 89 -7.83 1.56 -8.44
N SER A 90 -7.29 2.75 -8.20
CA SER A 90 -6.18 2.96 -7.26
C SER A 90 -6.62 2.68 -5.82
N ILE A 91 -7.81 3.11 -5.42
CA ILE A 91 -8.41 2.79 -4.12
C ILE A 91 -8.63 1.28 -4.00
N ALA A 92 -9.32 0.67 -4.97
CA ALA A 92 -9.60 -0.77 -4.96
C ALA A 92 -8.32 -1.62 -4.92
N LEU A 93 -7.29 -1.23 -5.68
CA LEU A 93 -5.98 -1.89 -5.65
C LEU A 93 -5.31 -1.72 -4.28
N SER A 94 -5.33 -0.52 -3.71
CA SER A 94 -4.71 -0.25 -2.41
C SER A 94 -5.39 -1.02 -1.28
N GLU A 95 -6.73 -1.09 -1.29
CA GLU A 95 -7.50 -1.88 -0.33
C GLU A 95 -7.24 -3.38 -0.49
N ALA A 96 -7.21 -3.89 -1.72
CA ALA A 96 -6.91 -5.29 -1.98
C ALA A 96 -5.48 -5.65 -1.54
N LEU A 97 -4.49 -4.83 -1.90
CA LEU A 97 -3.09 -5.02 -1.47
C LEU A 97 -2.94 -4.96 0.05
N PHE A 98 -3.69 -4.09 0.72
CA PHE A 98 -3.68 -3.97 2.17
C PHE A 98 -4.31 -5.21 2.84
N GLU A 99 -5.50 -5.62 2.42
CA GLU A 99 -6.28 -6.68 3.08
C GLU A 99 -5.74 -8.09 2.77
N ASP A 100 -5.35 -8.36 1.52
CA ASP A 100 -4.91 -9.69 1.05
C ASP A 100 -3.41 -9.93 1.21
N ALA A 101 -2.68 -8.95 1.75
CA ALA A 101 -1.26 -9.07 2.03
C ALA A 101 -0.92 -10.32 2.87
N SER A 102 0.09 -11.09 2.42
CA SER A 102 0.66 -12.23 3.15
C SER A 102 1.60 -11.84 4.31
N TRP A 103 1.58 -10.57 4.69
CA TRP A 103 2.42 -9.91 5.68
C TRP A 103 1.57 -8.92 6.48
N GLY A 104 1.95 -8.70 7.73
CA GLY A 104 1.26 -7.77 8.61
C GLY A 104 1.50 -6.34 8.17
N VAL A 105 0.43 -5.54 8.07
CA VAL A 105 0.52 -4.10 7.82
C VAL A 105 -0.27 -3.37 8.89
N VAL A 106 0.40 -2.43 9.56
CA VAL A 106 -0.15 -1.60 10.61
C VAL A 106 0.20 -0.14 10.31
N LEU A 107 -0.81 0.72 10.23
CA LEU A 107 -0.60 2.15 10.33
C LEU A 107 -0.57 2.53 11.81
N VAL A 108 0.56 3.06 12.26
CA VAL A 108 0.73 3.61 13.60
C VAL A 108 0.72 5.14 13.49
N ASP A 109 -0.09 5.82 14.31
CA ASP A 109 -0.11 7.28 14.36
C ASP A 109 1.11 7.87 15.09
N ALA A 110 1.17 9.20 15.19
CA ALA A 110 2.27 9.91 15.85
C ALA A 110 2.35 9.66 17.36
N ASP A 111 1.27 9.19 17.99
CA ASP A 111 1.20 8.83 19.41
C ASP A 111 1.53 7.34 19.67
N LEU A 112 2.09 6.67 18.66
CA LEU A 112 2.45 5.24 18.67
C LEU A 112 1.24 4.30 18.87
N ARG A 113 0.06 4.70 18.40
CA ARG A 113 -1.16 3.89 18.48
C ARG A 113 -1.55 3.36 17.09
N PRO A 114 -1.97 2.09 16.97
CA PRO A 114 -2.46 1.57 15.71
C PRO A 114 -3.73 2.31 15.27
N ALA A 115 -3.69 2.96 14.12
CA ALA A 115 -4.83 3.61 13.49
C ALA A 115 -5.54 2.69 12.50
N VAL A 116 -4.80 1.83 11.80
CA VAL A 116 -5.34 0.83 10.86
C VAL A 116 -4.51 -0.44 10.92
N VAL A 117 -5.16 -1.61 10.84
CA VAL A 117 -4.49 -2.91 10.74
C VAL A 117 -5.15 -3.77 9.67
N ASN A 118 -4.36 -4.53 8.92
CA ASN A 118 -4.89 -5.53 7.99
C ASN A 118 -5.25 -6.85 8.69
N ALA A 119 -5.96 -7.73 7.98
CA ALA A 119 -6.36 -9.03 8.52
C ALA A 119 -5.17 -9.89 8.95
N HIS A 120 -4.04 -9.81 8.24
CA HIS A 120 -2.84 -10.56 8.60
C HIS A 120 -2.25 -10.09 9.93
N ALA A 121 -2.06 -8.77 10.11
CA ALA A 121 -1.54 -8.20 11.35
C ALA A 121 -2.45 -8.49 12.54
N ALA A 122 -3.77 -8.37 12.37
CA ALA A 122 -4.73 -8.69 13.43
C ALA A 122 -4.60 -10.16 13.89
N ARG A 123 -4.49 -11.10 12.94
CA ARG A 123 -4.25 -12.52 13.26
C ARG A 123 -2.90 -12.73 13.95
N ALA A 124 -1.83 -12.10 13.46
CA ALA A 124 -0.49 -12.24 14.03
C ALA A 124 -0.40 -11.68 15.45
N LEU A 125 -1.12 -10.59 15.74
CA LEU A 125 -1.24 -9.98 17.07
C LEU A 125 -2.23 -10.72 17.99
N GLY A 126 -3.01 -11.68 17.47
CA GLY A 126 -3.98 -12.45 18.24
C GLY A 126 -5.19 -11.65 18.74
N ILE A 127 -5.44 -10.47 18.18
CA ILE A 127 -6.49 -9.54 18.63
C ILE A 127 -7.37 -9.16 17.43
N GLY A 128 -8.68 -9.04 17.64
CA GLY A 128 -9.62 -8.63 16.60
C GLY A 128 -9.29 -7.25 16.03
N ARG A 129 -9.49 -7.05 14.72
CA ARG A 129 -9.10 -5.85 13.96
C ARG A 129 -9.46 -4.53 14.65
N THR A 130 -10.68 -4.42 15.19
CA THR A 130 -11.16 -3.20 15.87
C THR A 130 -10.62 -3.05 17.29
N ALA A 131 -10.32 -4.16 17.96
CA ALA A 131 -9.83 -4.16 19.34
C ALA A 131 -8.34 -3.80 19.45
N VAL A 132 -7.62 -3.71 18.33
CA VAL A 132 -6.23 -3.23 18.27
C VAL A 132 -6.16 -1.70 18.17
N LEU A 133 -7.18 -1.06 17.60
CA LEU A 133 -7.12 0.35 17.22
C LEU A 133 -7.07 1.26 18.44
N GLY A 134 -6.20 2.27 18.38
CA GLY A 134 -6.02 3.28 19.43
C GLY A 134 -5.35 2.77 20.71
N ARG A 135 -5.00 1.49 20.82
CA ARG A 135 -4.35 0.93 22.02
C ARG A 135 -2.84 1.16 21.99
N PRO A 136 -2.18 1.36 23.15
CA PRO A 136 -0.72 1.36 23.22
C PRO A 136 -0.15 0.01 22.74
N LEU A 137 0.96 0.04 21.99
CA LEU A 137 1.62 -1.18 21.52
C LEU A 137 2.04 -2.11 22.67
N GLY A 138 2.41 -1.55 23.83
CA GLY A 138 2.73 -2.31 25.04
C GLY A 138 1.56 -3.09 25.65
N GLU A 139 0.32 -2.82 25.24
CA GLU A 139 -0.81 -3.69 25.61
C GLU A 139 -0.97 -4.89 24.67
N LEU A 140 -0.39 -4.83 23.47
CA LEU A 140 -0.47 -5.87 22.45
C LEU A 140 0.70 -6.86 22.57
N LEU A 141 1.89 -6.34 22.89
CA LEU A 141 3.12 -7.10 23.03
C LEU A 141 3.58 -7.12 24.49
N SER A 142 3.93 -8.29 25.00
CA SER A 142 4.46 -8.46 26.36
C SER A 142 5.98 -8.33 26.43
N GLN A 143 6.68 -8.57 25.33
CA GLN A 143 8.12 -8.34 25.17
C GLN A 143 8.43 -7.81 23.77
N GLY A 144 9.51 -7.05 23.63
CA GLY A 144 9.95 -6.46 22.36
C GLY A 144 9.26 -5.14 22.00
N VAL A 145 8.36 -4.63 22.85
CA VAL A 145 7.68 -3.34 22.62
C VAL A 145 8.65 -2.16 22.58
N GLU A 146 9.64 -2.11 23.48
CA GLU A 146 10.60 -0.99 23.55
C GLU A 146 11.44 -0.88 22.26
N GLU A 147 11.86 -2.02 21.70
CA GLU A 147 12.59 -2.06 20.43
C GLU A 147 11.71 -1.59 19.27
N LEU A 148 10.44 -1.99 19.25
CA LEU A 148 9.47 -1.56 18.24
C LEU A 148 9.15 -0.05 18.36
N GLU A 149 8.83 0.44 19.55
CA GLU A 149 8.53 1.86 19.80
C GLU A 149 9.75 2.74 19.52
N GLY A 150 10.96 2.27 19.85
CA GLY A 150 12.21 2.93 19.47
C GLY A 150 12.37 3.04 17.96
N ALA A 151 12.12 1.96 17.22
CA ALA A 151 12.17 1.97 15.75
C ALA A 151 11.12 2.94 15.15
N LEU A 152 9.88 2.92 15.65
CA LEU A 152 8.81 3.82 15.19
C LEU A 152 9.15 5.29 15.46
N THR A 153 9.66 5.58 16.66
CA THR A 153 10.08 6.94 17.05
C THR A 153 11.22 7.43 16.16
N HIS A 154 12.21 6.58 15.89
CA HIS A 154 13.30 6.91 14.97
C HIS A 154 12.77 7.17 13.56
N VAL A 155 11.80 6.39 13.06
CA VAL A 155 11.21 6.60 11.73
C VAL A 155 10.45 7.93 11.64
N LEU A 156 9.72 8.31 12.70
CA LEU A 156 9.03 9.60 12.77
C LEU A 156 10.02 10.78 12.75
N ALA A 157 11.15 10.66 13.45
CA ALA A 157 12.14 11.72 13.59
C ALA A 157 13.10 11.81 12.38
N GLU A 158 13.74 10.70 12.03
CA GLU A 158 14.89 10.65 11.11
C GLU A 158 14.56 9.96 9.78
N GLY A 159 13.46 9.22 9.70
CA GLY A 159 13.05 8.47 8.51
C GLY A 159 13.33 6.97 8.60
N ALA A 160 12.91 6.22 7.58
CA ALA A 160 12.99 4.77 7.61
C ALA A 160 14.43 4.26 7.42
N PRO A 161 14.87 3.26 8.20
CA PRO A 161 16.16 2.62 7.98
C PRO A 161 16.17 1.89 6.60
N PRO A 162 17.34 1.78 5.94
CA PRO A 162 17.43 1.21 4.59
C PRO A 162 17.22 -0.31 4.56
N ALA A 163 17.36 -0.99 5.70
CA ALA A 163 17.21 -2.43 5.81
C ALA A 163 16.11 -2.79 6.82
N PRO A 164 15.36 -3.88 6.58
CA PRO A 164 14.43 -4.41 7.57
C PRO A 164 15.15 -4.83 8.86
N ALA A 165 14.51 -4.59 10.01
CA ALA A 165 14.98 -5.03 11.31
C ALA A 165 14.34 -6.37 11.68
N GLU A 166 15.08 -7.27 12.31
CA GLU A 166 14.54 -8.52 12.84
C GLU A 166 14.43 -8.41 14.36
N MET A 167 13.21 -8.43 14.86
CA MET A 167 12.90 -8.21 16.27
C MET A 167 12.19 -9.41 16.88
N TRP A 168 12.57 -9.78 18.10
CA TRP A 168 11.89 -10.83 18.84
C TRP A 168 10.82 -10.21 19.73
N VAL A 169 9.57 -10.60 19.49
CA VAL A 169 8.42 -10.13 20.24
C VAL A 169 7.72 -11.29 20.92
N SER A 170 7.02 -10.99 22.01
CA SER A 170 6.10 -11.94 22.64
C SER A 170 4.68 -11.43 22.50
N VAL A 171 3.83 -12.24 21.88
CA VAL A 171 2.42 -11.92 21.61
C VAL A 171 1.54 -12.74 22.54
N ARG A 172 0.58 -12.06 23.18
CA ARG A 172 -0.44 -12.75 24.00
C ARG A 172 -1.46 -13.42 23.08
N SER A 173 -1.69 -14.70 23.28
CA SER A 173 -2.74 -15.45 22.57
C SER A 173 -3.65 -16.20 23.56
N ALA A 174 -4.78 -16.71 23.08
CA ALA A 174 -5.68 -17.55 23.88
C ALA A 174 -5.00 -18.81 24.45
N GLU A 175 -3.93 -19.28 23.81
CA GLU A 175 -3.15 -20.46 24.21
C GLU A 175 -1.95 -20.10 25.12
N GLY A 176 -1.82 -18.83 25.51
CA GLY A 176 -0.68 -18.31 26.27
C GLY A 176 0.20 -17.39 25.43
N GLU A 177 1.39 -17.09 25.95
CA GLU A 177 2.35 -16.18 25.34
C GLU A 177 3.21 -16.92 24.30
N LYS A 178 3.24 -16.41 23.06
CA LYS A 178 4.03 -16.99 21.97
C LYS A 178 5.13 -16.02 21.58
N ARG A 179 6.37 -16.49 21.66
CA ARG A 179 7.54 -15.75 21.18
C ARG A 179 7.69 -15.91 19.67
N ARG A 180 7.86 -14.79 18.97
CA ARG A 180 7.98 -14.71 17.51
C ARG A 180 9.16 -13.83 17.11
N CYS A 181 9.78 -14.13 15.98
CA CYS A 181 10.73 -13.25 15.32
C CYS A 181 10.05 -12.61 14.12
N TRP A 182 9.93 -11.29 14.14
CA TRP A 182 9.34 -10.53 13.06
C TRP A 182 10.41 -9.74 12.32
N ARG A 183 10.46 -9.96 11.01
CA ARG A 183 11.23 -9.12 10.11
C ARG A 183 10.36 -7.93 9.72
N SER A 184 10.71 -6.76 10.23
CA SER A 184 9.93 -5.53 10.19
C SER A 184 10.57 -4.49 9.26
N GLY A 185 9.76 -3.89 8.40
CA GLY A 185 10.08 -2.69 7.62
C GLY A 185 9.16 -1.53 8.01
N PHE A 186 9.62 -0.31 7.75
CA PHE A 186 8.92 0.91 8.16
C PHE A 186 8.85 1.92 7.02
N LEU A 187 7.74 2.65 6.95
CA LEU A 187 7.50 3.71 5.98
C LEU A 187 6.99 4.94 6.72
N ARG A 188 7.69 6.06 6.65
CA ARG A 188 7.19 7.33 7.17
C ARG A 188 6.09 7.85 6.24
N LEU A 189 4.90 8.06 6.76
CA LEU A 189 3.79 8.62 6.00
C LEU A 189 3.69 10.11 6.31
N ALA A 190 3.63 10.94 5.27
CA ALA A 190 3.50 12.39 5.40
C ALA A 190 2.27 12.88 4.64
N SER A 191 1.68 13.99 5.11
CA SER A 191 0.55 14.60 4.41
C SER A 191 1.04 15.25 3.12
N PRO A 192 0.47 14.93 1.94
CA PRO A 192 0.80 15.59 0.68
C PRO A 192 0.21 16.99 0.58
N LEU A 193 -0.64 17.38 1.54
CA LEU A 193 -1.38 18.65 1.56
C LEU A 193 -0.76 19.71 2.48
N ALA A 194 0.27 19.35 3.25
CA ALA A 194 0.94 20.27 4.18
C ALA A 194 2.18 20.90 3.52
N GLU A 195 2.39 22.21 3.73
CA GLU A 195 3.58 22.94 3.24
C GLU A 195 4.88 22.40 3.86
N GLU A 196 4.81 21.89 5.09
CA GLU A 196 5.87 21.12 5.74
C GLU A 196 5.42 19.67 5.97
N PRO A 197 6.29 18.67 5.78
CA PRO A 197 5.94 17.26 5.91
C PRO A 197 5.71 16.87 7.37
N VAL A 198 4.53 17.18 7.90
CA VAL A 198 4.05 16.65 9.17
C VAL A 198 3.78 15.16 8.96
N PRO A 199 4.43 14.27 9.72
CA PRO A 199 4.20 12.85 9.60
C PRO A 199 2.77 12.53 10.05
N LEU A 200 2.00 11.89 9.17
CA LEU A 200 0.71 11.29 9.49
C LEU A 200 0.85 10.03 10.34
N GLY A 201 2.05 9.45 10.39
CA GLY A 201 2.37 8.26 11.15
C GLY A 201 3.45 7.43 10.48
N VAL A 202 3.51 6.16 10.86
CA VAL A 202 4.42 5.15 10.33
C VAL A 202 3.62 3.94 9.84
N GLY A 203 3.82 3.56 8.59
CA GLY A 203 3.45 2.24 8.10
C GLY A 203 4.48 1.23 8.60
N TRP A 204 4.06 0.34 9.48
CA TRP A 204 4.83 -0.80 9.96
C TRP A 204 4.40 -2.06 9.22
N LEU A 205 5.36 -2.71 8.56
CA LEU A 205 5.14 -3.92 7.79
C LEU A 205 5.99 -5.03 8.40
N PHE A 206 5.43 -6.22 8.62
CA PHE A 206 6.20 -7.31 9.23
C PHE A 206 5.82 -8.68 8.70
N GLN A 207 6.79 -9.58 8.73
CA GLN A 207 6.61 -10.99 8.41
C GLN A 207 7.15 -11.86 9.53
N ASP A 208 6.40 -12.90 9.89
CA ASP A 208 6.87 -13.91 10.83
C ASP A 208 7.95 -14.78 10.18
N VAL A 209 9.17 -14.70 10.70
CA VAL A 209 10.34 -15.46 10.25
C VAL A 209 10.85 -16.39 11.37
N THR A 210 10.02 -16.67 12.37
CA THR A 210 10.39 -17.46 13.56
C THR A 210 10.97 -18.82 13.18
N GLU A 211 10.30 -19.57 12.30
CA GLU A 211 10.74 -20.89 11.86
C GLU A 211 12.05 -20.84 11.07
N ALA A 212 12.18 -19.87 10.16
CA ALA A 212 13.40 -19.64 9.40
C ALA A 212 14.58 -19.32 10.34
N LYS A 213 14.34 -18.53 11.40
CA LYS A 213 15.37 -18.18 12.38
C LYS A 213 15.78 -19.35 13.27
N HIS A 214 14.84 -20.16 13.71
CA HIS A 214 15.19 -21.39 14.44
C HIS A 214 16.01 -22.33 13.57
N THR A 215 15.62 -22.50 12.30
CA THR A 215 16.37 -23.32 11.34
C THR A 215 17.78 -22.79 11.10
N GLU A 216 17.93 -21.47 10.94
CA GLU A 216 19.22 -20.80 10.78
C GLU A 216 20.13 -21.04 11.99
N GLN A 217 19.59 -20.88 13.20
CA GLN A 217 20.32 -21.08 14.46
C GLN A 217 20.74 -22.54 14.66
N GLU A 218 19.85 -23.50 14.39
CA GLU A 218 20.16 -24.92 14.47
C GLU A 218 21.26 -25.30 13.49
N ALA A 219 21.16 -24.85 12.24
CA ALA A 219 22.17 -25.09 11.22
C ALA A 219 23.52 -24.44 11.60
N ALA A 220 23.52 -23.25 12.21
CA ALA A 220 24.73 -22.61 12.69
C ALA A 220 25.39 -23.40 13.83
N LEU A 221 24.60 -23.92 14.78
CA LEU A 221 25.09 -24.76 15.87
C LEU A 221 25.69 -26.07 15.35
N LEU A 222 25.02 -26.73 14.41
CA LEU A 222 25.52 -27.96 13.79
C LEU A 222 26.83 -27.72 13.04
N ARG A 223 26.93 -26.63 12.27
CA ARG A 223 28.18 -26.24 11.60
C ARG A 223 29.31 -25.96 12.59
N PHE A 224 29.01 -25.27 13.69
CA PHE A 224 29.98 -25.01 14.74
C PHE A 224 30.51 -26.32 15.35
N ARG A 225 29.61 -27.24 15.74
CA ARG A 225 29.98 -28.55 16.29
C ARG A 225 30.79 -29.39 15.30
N ALA A 226 30.39 -29.41 14.03
CA ALA A 226 31.12 -30.13 12.98
C ALA A 226 32.54 -29.58 12.79
N ASN A 227 32.71 -28.25 12.82
CA ASN A 227 34.02 -27.61 12.75
C ASN A 227 34.91 -27.93 13.96
N GLN A 228 34.35 -27.96 15.17
CA GLN A 228 35.08 -28.35 16.38
C GLN A 228 35.56 -29.80 16.31
N LEU A 229 34.68 -30.73 15.89
CA LEU A 229 35.06 -32.14 15.69
C LEU A 229 36.14 -32.31 14.63
N HIS A 230 36.03 -31.58 13.51
CA HIS A 230 37.05 -31.64 12.46
C HIS A 230 38.42 -31.15 12.95
N ARG A 231 38.46 -30.07 13.75
CA ARG A 231 39.70 -29.57 14.36
C ARG A 231 40.27 -30.56 15.37
N ALA A 232 39.42 -31.13 16.24
CA ALA A 232 39.82 -32.13 17.23
C ALA A 232 40.44 -33.36 16.55
N ALA A 233 39.82 -33.88 15.49
CA ALA A 233 40.31 -35.02 14.74
C ALA A 233 41.65 -34.74 14.06
N ARG A 234 41.84 -33.53 13.51
CA ARG A 234 43.14 -33.13 12.92
C ARG A 234 44.23 -33.02 13.97
N ALA A 235 43.95 -32.37 15.10
CA ALA A 235 44.93 -32.21 16.17
C ALA A 235 45.31 -33.57 16.79
N ALA A 236 44.34 -34.46 17.03
CA ALA A 236 44.58 -35.81 17.51
C ALA A 236 45.40 -36.66 16.52
N ALA A 237 45.26 -36.44 15.20
CA ALA A 237 46.04 -37.14 14.18
C ALA A 237 47.51 -36.68 14.10
N GLU A 238 47.84 -35.53 14.69
CA GLU A 238 49.22 -35.01 14.79
C GLU A 238 49.94 -35.49 16.05
N CYS A 239 49.23 -36.13 17.00
CA CYS A 239 49.82 -36.70 18.22
C CYS A 239 50.54 -38.03 17.95
N GLU A 240 51.66 -38.26 18.64
CA GLU A 240 52.47 -39.48 18.47
C GLU A 240 51.89 -40.68 19.22
N ASP A 241 51.12 -40.44 20.29
CA ASP A 241 50.53 -41.48 21.14
C ASP A 241 49.01 -41.32 21.31
N ALA A 242 48.32 -42.44 21.53
CA ALA A 242 46.87 -42.48 21.63
C ALA A 242 46.30 -41.78 22.88
N GLY A 243 47.06 -41.70 23.97
CA GLY A 243 46.70 -40.98 25.20
C GLY A 243 46.74 -39.46 25.02
N GLU A 244 47.79 -38.93 24.38
CA GLU A 244 47.86 -37.52 23.99
C GLU A 244 46.75 -37.16 23.00
N ALA A 245 46.54 -37.99 21.98
CA ALA A 245 45.44 -37.81 21.01
C ALA A 245 44.06 -37.74 21.68
N ALA A 246 43.79 -38.61 22.67
CA ALA A 246 42.54 -38.60 23.42
C ALA A 246 42.37 -37.36 24.29
N THR A 247 43.45 -36.87 24.90
CA THR A 247 43.45 -35.66 25.72
C THR A 247 43.17 -34.42 24.87
N VAL A 248 43.88 -34.29 23.75
CA VAL A 248 43.69 -33.19 22.79
C VAL A 248 42.27 -33.21 22.22
N HIS A 249 41.69 -34.38 21.95
CA HIS A 249 40.32 -34.45 21.45
C HIS A 249 39.27 -33.97 22.48
N LEU A 250 39.52 -34.17 23.78
CA LEU A 250 38.63 -33.73 24.86
C LEU A 250 38.65 -32.21 25.07
N ASP A 251 39.75 -31.53 24.75
CA ASP A 251 39.85 -30.06 24.84
C ASP A 251 38.92 -29.31 23.87
N PHE A 252 38.34 -30.01 22.88
CA PHE A 252 37.42 -29.45 21.88
C PHE A 252 35.94 -29.84 22.11
N ALA A 253 35.66 -30.67 23.13
CA ALA A 253 34.31 -31.13 23.49
C ALA A 253 33.53 -30.08 24.32
#